data_AF-A0A2D6AR71-F1
#
_entry.id   AF-A0A2D6AR71-F1
#
_cell.length_a   1.000
_cell.length_b   1.000
_cell.length_c   1.000
_cell.angle_alpha   90.00
_cell.angle_beta   90.00
_cell.angle_gamma   90.00
#
_symmetry.space_group_name_H-M   'P 1'
#
loop_
_entity.id
_entity.type
_entity.pdbx_description
1 polymer ?
#
loop_
_entity_poly.entity_id
_entity_poly.type
_entity_poly.pdbx_seq_one_letter_code
_entity_poly.pdbx_strand_id
1 'polypeptide(L)'
;MHTLQLSKQEEANVMADLNKRSDQFIFRFLMIYSVFGIFISFYYDTWLIGLSTAALAIGSWFVLKALLPNASLHRYVASGFFGVFVGTFIYQMHGLFEMHFFAFIGSAILIVYQNWKYQIPLIGFVVVHHAVFAFLQYTGVPDIYFTQLEYMSLHTFVYHASLALAVVIVCGYWAHHFRKLTMDNAVKEIALNKRIAMTEQLNKKLGIATSKLKIQNKELEDNKSKLLSLTEKQAAMYERLRTEGI
;
A
#
# COMPACT_ATOMS: atom_id res chain seq x y z
N MET A 1 -2.37 -27.02 10.16
CA MET A 1 -2.77 -25.62 10.41
C MET A 1 -3.40 -25.09 9.13
N HIS A 2 -4.70 -24.77 9.14
CA HIS A 2 -5.32 -24.08 8.00
C HIS A 2 -4.74 -22.66 7.94
N THR A 3 -3.96 -22.37 6.91
CA THR A 3 -3.54 -21.00 6.60
C THR A 3 -4.78 -20.18 6.29
N LEU A 4 -5.08 -19.18 7.13
CA LEU A 4 -6.10 -18.18 6.81
C LEU A 4 -5.65 -17.50 5.50
N GLN A 5 -6.43 -17.67 4.44
CA GLN A 5 -6.25 -16.96 3.18
C GLN A 5 -7.36 -15.92 3.05
N LEU A 6 -7.02 -14.73 2.56
CA LEU A 6 -8.00 -13.71 2.25
C LEU A 6 -8.85 -14.16 1.07
N SER A 7 -10.15 -13.88 1.14
CA SER A 7 -11.01 -13.90 -0.04
C SER A 7 -10.60 -12.79 -1.01
N LYS A 8 -10.95 -12.96 -2.30
CA LYS A 8 -10.71 -11.90 -3.32
C LYS A 8 -11.31 -10.55 -2.93
N GLN A 9 -12.44 -10.56 -2.23
CA GLN A 9 -13.10 -9.34 -1.78
C GLN A 9 -12.32 -8.65 -0.66
N GLU A 10 -11.79 -9.41 0.30
CA GLU A 10 -10.95 -8.86 1.37
C GLU A 10 -9.64 -8.30 0.81
N GLU A 11 -9.00 -8.99 -0.14
CA GLU A 11 -7.82 -8.46 -0.82
C GLU A 11 -8.11 -7.14 -1.56
N ALA A 12 -9.26 -7.06 -2.23
CA ALA A 12 -9.70 -5.85 -2.92
C ALA A 12 -9.93 -4.70 -1.93
N ASN A 13 -10.56 -4.97 -0.79
CA ASN A 13 -10.83 -3.97 0.25
C ASN A 13 -9.54 -3.43 0.88
N VAL A 14 -8.60 -4.31 1.22
CA VAL A 14 -7.28 -3.91 1.77
C VAL A 14 -6.55 -3.00 0.77
N MET A 15 -6.62 -3.34 -0.52
CA MET A 15 -5.98 -2.53 -1.55
C MET A 15 -6.74 -1.26 -1.90
N ALA A 16 -8.05 -1.19 -1.70
CA ALA A 16 -8.83 -0.01 -2.06
C ALA A 16 -8.33 1.23 -1.32
N ASP A 17 -8.10 1.11 -0.01
CA ASP A 17 -7.59 2.21 0.81
C ASP A 17 -6.14 2.57 0.47
N LEU A 18 -5.27 1.56 0.30
CA LEU A 18 -3.88 1.80 -0.15
C LEU A 18 -3.87 2.53 -1.48
N ASN A 19 -4.61 2.02 -2.46
CA ASN A 19 -4.70 2.60 -3.79
C ASN A 19 -5.21 4.04 -3.79
N LYS A 20 -6.16 4.39 -2.90
CA LYS A 20 -6.65 5.77 -2.77
C LYS A 20 -5.57 6.71 -2.26
N ARG A 21 -4.78 6.29 -1.27
CA ARG A 21 -3.64 7.05 -0.75
C ARG A 21 -2.53 7.17 -1.80
N SER A 22 -2.22 6.07 -2.49
CA SER A 22 -1.27 6.02 -3.60
C SER A 22 -1.68 6.92 -4.75
N ASP A 23 -2.96 6.98 -5.11
CA ASP A 23 -3.47 7.90 -6.13
C ASP A 23 -3.20 9.36 -5.78
N GLN A 24 -3.43 9.76 -4.52
CA GLN A 24 -3.16 11.12 -4.06
C GLN A 24 -1.67 11.45 -4.11
N PHE A 25 -0.83 10.51 -3.70
CA PHE A 25 0.63 10.66 -3.76
C PHE A 25 1.11 10.81 -5.21
N ILE A 26 0.64 9.94 -6.11
CA ILE A 26 1.01 9.93 -7.52
C ILE A 26 0.56 11.21 -8.21
N PHE A 27 -0.65 11.68 -7.94
CA PHE A 27 -1.14 12.93 -8.51
C PHE A 27 -0.28 14.13 -8.09
N ARG A 28 0.18 14.19 -6.83
CA ARG A 28 1.11 15.24 -6.37
C ARG A 28 2.42 15.21 -7.17
N PHE A 29 2.98 14.02 -7.42
CA PHE A 29 4.20 13.92 -8.24
C PHE A 29 3.97 14.22 -9.71
N LEU A 30 2.79 13.89 -10.26
CA LEU A 30 2.41 14.29 -11.61
C LEU A 30 2.35 15.82 -11.74
N MET A 31 1.82 16.50 -10.71
CA MET A 31 1.84 17.97 -10.62
C MET A 31 3.27 18.52 -10.51
N ILE A 32 4.13 17.90 -9.69
CA ILE A 32 5.55 18.31 -9.56
C ILE A 32 6.27 18.19 -10.91
N TYR A 33 6.10 17.08 -11.62
CA TYR A 33 6.68 16.88 -12.96
C TYR A 33 6.13 17.90 -13.96
N SER A 34 4.83 18.20 -13.90
CA SER A 34 4.18 19.22 -14.74
C SER A 34 4.78 20.61 -14.49
N VAL A 35 4.88 21.02 -13.22
CA VAL A 35 5.46 22.32 -12.84
C VAL A 35 6.93 22.38 -13.23
N PHE A 36 7.68 21.31 -13.03
CA PHE A 36 9.08 21.24 -13.43
C PHE A 36 9.24 21.37 -14.96
N GLY A 37 8.45 20.65 -15.76
CA GLY A 37 8.45 20.75 -17.23
C GLY A 37 8.09 22.14 -17.75
N ILE A 38 7.10 22.79 -17.12
CA ILE A 38 6.75 24.18 -17.43
C ILE A 38 7.91 25.11 -17.06
N PHE A 39 8.50 24.95 -15.87
CA PHE A 39 9.61 25.78 -15.40
C PHE A 39 10.83 25.71 -16.33
N ILE A 40 11.26 24.51 -16.72
CA ILE A 40 12.43 24.36 -17.60
C ILE A 40 12.16 24.81 -19.05
N SER A 41 10.90 25.07 -19.42
CA SER A 41 10.55 25.63 -20.73
C SER A 41 11.24 26.97 -21.00
N PHE A 42 11.55 27.71 -19.94
CA PHE A 42 12.23 29.00 -19.99
C PHE A 42 13.60 28.95 -20.69
N TYR A 43 14.36 27.85 -20.57
CA TYR A 43 15.74 27.79 -21.06
C TYR A 43 15.85 27.81 -22.58
N TYR A 44 14.89 27.19 -23.28
CA TYR A 44 14.94 26.99 -24.74
C TYR A 44 13.60 27.30 -25.43
N ASP A 45 12.76 28.13 -24.81
CA ASP A 45 11.46 28.55 -25.35
C ASP A 45 10.50 27.40 -25.71
N THR A 46 10.55 26.30 -24.95
CA THR A 46 9.77 25.07 -25.22
C THR A 46 8.40 25.07 -24.54
N TRP A 47 7.78 26.25 -24.36
CA TRP A 47 6.53 26.43 -23.60
C TRP A 47 5.39 25.58 -24.14
N LEU A 48 5.25 25.46 -25.47
CA LEU A 48 4.21 24.64 -26.08
C LEU A 48 4.33 23.18 -25.63
N ILE A 49 5.54 22.63 -25.59
CA ILE A 49 5.80 21.26 -25.15
C ILE A 49 5.55 21.11 -23.64
N GLY A 50 6.12 22.00 -22.81
CA GLY A 50 5.92 21.96 -21.37
C GLY A 50 4.45 22.06 -20.95
N LEU A 51 3.72 23.04 -21.50
CA LEU A 51 2.30 23.27 -21.20
C LEU A 51 1.41 22.16 -21.75
N SER A 52 1.63 21.70 -22.98
CA SER A 52 0.80 20.65 -23.58
C SER A 52 0.99 19.31 -22.86
N THR A 53 2.24 18.91 -22.54
CA THR A 53 2.49 17.69 -21.77
C THR A 53 1.86 17.75 -20.39
N ALA A 54 1.98 18.87 -19.67
CA ALA A 54 1.33 19.09 -18.38
C ALA A 54 -0.21 19.00 -18.48
N ALA A 55 -0.80 19.67 -19.46
CA ALA A 55 -2.24 19.67 -19.69
C ALA A 55 -2.76 18.26 -20.04
N LEU A 56 -2.04 17.51 -20.88
CA LEU A 56 -2.39 16.14 -21.23
C LEU A 56 -2.26 15.19 -20.03
N ALA A 57 -1.22 15.33 -19.21
CA ALA A 57 -1.02 14.52 -18.01
C ALA A 57 -2.15 14.74 -17.00
N ILE A 58 -2.43 15.99 -16.66
CA ILE A 58 -3.47 16.35 -15.68
C ILE A 58 -4.87 16.08 -16.24
N GLY A 59 -5.11 16.45 -17.49
CA GLY A 59 -6.38 16.25 -18.17
C GLY A 59 -6.74 14.76 -18.27
N SER A 60 -5.82 13.93 -18.74
CA SER A 60 -6.05 12.47 -18.82
C SER A 60 -6.33 11.86 -17.44
N TRP A 61 -5.66 12.31 -16.38
CA TRP A 61 -5.91 11.83 -15.01
C TRP A 61 -7.37 12.06 -14.59
N PHE A 62 -7.87 13.30 -14.73
CA PHE A 62 -9.23 13.63 -14.32
C PHE A 62 -10.29 13.03 -15.26
N VAL A 63 -10.06 13.06 -16.57
CA VAL A 63 -10.97 12.46 -17.56
C VAL A 63 -11.13 10.96 -17.32
N LEU A 64 -10.03 10.23 -17.10
CA LEU A 64 -10.11 8.79 -16.84
C LEU A 64 -10.77 8.47 -15.50
N LYS A 65 -10.54 9.27 -14.46
CA LYS A 65 -11.24 9.09 -13.18
C LYS A 65 -12.74 9.38 -13.27
N ALA A 66 -13.14 10.34 -14.10
CA ALA A 66 -14.55 10.67 -14.32
C ALA A 66 -15.26 9.60 -15.15
N LEU A 67 -14.64 9.12 -16.24
CA LEU A 67 -15.25 8.14 -17.15
C LEU A 67 -15.16 6.70 -16.63
N LEU A 68 -14.08 6.35 -15.91
CA LEU A 68 -13.78 4.98 -15.49
C LEU A 68 -13.38 4.92 -13.99
N PRO A 69 -14.24 5.34 -13.05
CA PRO A 69 -13.90 5.52 -11.64
C PRO A 69 -13.46 4.23 -10.91
N ASN A 70 -13.90 3.07 -11.40
CA ASN A 70 -13.57 1.76 -10.83
C ASN A 70 -12.40 1.07 -11.55
N ALA A 71 -11.89 1.65 -12.64
CA ALA A 71 -10.77 1.09 -13.39
C ALA A 71 -9.43 1.55 -12.80
N SER A 72 -8.38 0.76 -13.03
CA SER A 72 -7.00 1.16 -12.73
C SER A 72 -6.32 1.88 -13.90
N LEU A 73 -7.07 2.19 -14.97
CA LEU A 73 -6.51 2.74 -16.21
C LEU A 73 -5.80 4.08 -16.00
N HIS A 74 -6.34 4.97 -15.15
CA HIS A 74 -5.69 6.24 -14.82
C HIS A 74 -4.29 6.05 -14.21
N ARG A 75 -4.04 4.93 -13.51
CA ARG A 75 -2.74 4.60 -12.92
C ARG A 75 -1.73 4.16 -13.97
N TYR A 76 -2.16 3.34 -14.93
CA TYR A 76 -1.32 2.96 -16.08
C TYR A 76 -0.98 4.18 -16.94
N VAL A 77 -1.96 5.05 -17.17
CA VAL A 77 -1.74 6.28 -17.95
C VAL A 77 -0.81 7.24 -17.20
N ALA A 78 -0.99 7.44 -15.90
CA ALA A 78 -0.07 8.24 -15.09
C ALA A 78 1.36 7.69 -15.09
N SER A 79 1.53 6.36 -15.02
CA SER A 79 2.83 5.72 -15.20
C SER A 79 3.46 6.04 -16.55
N GLY A 80 2.68 5.93 -17.64
CA GLY A 80 3.15 6.31 -18.98
C GLY A 80 3.58 7.78 -19.02
N PHE A 81 2.81 8.68 -18.39
CA PHE A 81 3.15 10.09 -18.33
C PHE A 81 4.45 10.39 -17.58
N PHE A 82 4.84 9.63 -16.56
CA PHE A 82 6.18 9.78 -15.99
C PHE A 82 7.27 9.51 -17.03
N GLY A 83 7.10 8.51 -17.91
CA GLY A 83 7.98 8.30 -19.07
C GLY A 83 7.92 9.44 -20.08
N VAL A 84 6.71 9.91 -20.44
CA VAL A 84 6.51 11.05 -21.36
C VAL A 84 7.22 12.30 -20.84
N PHE A 85 7.14 12.56 -19.55
CA PHE A 85 7.84 13.67 -18.92
C PHE A 85 9.36 13.51 -19.00
N VAL A 86 9.91 12.30 -18.83
CA VAL A 86 11.36 12.07 -19.05
C VAL A 86 11.76 12.49 -20.47
N GLY A 87 11.03 12.01 -21.48
CA GLY A 87 11.30 12.41 -22.87
C GLY A 87 11.13 13.92 -23.10
N THR A 88 10.10 14.50 -22.49
CA THR A 88 9.87 15.95 -22.51
C THR A 88 11.06 16.69 -21.91
N PHE A 89 11.56 16.30 -20.73
CA PHE A 89 12.68 16.98 -20.07
C PHE A 89 13.98 16.83 -20.85
N ILE A 90 14.23 15.64 -21.42
CA ILE A 90 15.39 15.40 -22.30
C ILE A 90 15.32 16.35 -23.51
N TYR A 91 14.16 16.43 -24.18
CA TYR A 91 13.97 17.34 -25.31
C TYR A 91 14.16 18.81 -24.90
N GLN A 92 13.47 19.24 -23.84
CA GLN A 92 13.49 20.62 -23.38
C GLN A 92 14.88 21.09 -22.96
N MET A 93 15.75 20.19 -22.51
CA MET A 93 17.13 20.51 -22.11
C MET A 93 18.17 20.06 -23.14
N HIS A 94 17.75 19.87 -24.40
CA HIS A 94 18.62 19.50 -25.52
C HIS A 94 19.53 18.31 -25.23
N GLY A 95 18.98 17.24 -24.64
CA GLY A 95 19.69 15.98 -24.42
C GLY A 95 20.55 15.97 -23.16
N LEU A 96 20.35 16.91 -22.24
CA LEU A 96 21.07 16.96 -20.96
C LEU A 96 20.93 15.62 -20.22
N PHE A 97 22.07 15.03 -19.85
CA PHE A 97 22.13 13.67 -19.33
C PHE A 97 21.31 13.48 -18.05
N GLU A 98 21.33 14.46 -17.16
CA GLU A 98 20.64 14.46 -15.88
C GLU A 98 19.12 14.28 -16.02
N MET A 99 18.53 14.70 -17.14
CA MET A 99 17.10 14.57 -17.37
C MET A 99 16.66 13.09 -17.51
N HIS A 100 17.57 12.18 -17.85
CA HIS A 100 17.30 10.75 -17.92
C HIS A 100 17.02 10.15 -16.52
N PHE A 101 17.62 10.71 -15.46
CA PHE A 101 17.45 10.21 -14.10
C PHE A 101 16.01 10.34 -13.57
N PHE A 102 15.18 11.16 -14.19
CA PHE A 102 13.75 11.22 -13.87
C PHE A 102 13.04 9.89 -14.14
N ALA A 103 13.55 9.02 -15.03
CA ALA A 103 13.02 7.66 -15.19
C ALA A 103 13.17 6.85 -13.90
N PHE A 104 14.28 7.03 -13.17
CA PHE A 104 14.56 6.33 -11.92
C PHE A 104 13.66 6.86 -10.80
N ILE A 105 13.48 8.18 -10.75
CA ILE A 105 12.57 8.85 -9.81
C ILE A 105 11.13 8.37 -10.04
N GLY A 106 10.66 8.38 -11.30
CA GLY A 106 9.33 7.89 -11.67
C GLY A 106 9.13 6.41 -11.30
N SER A 107 10.11 5.56 -11.60
CA SER A 107 10.09 4.14 -11.23
C SER A 107 10.00 3.94 -9.71
N ALA A 108 10.75 4.70 -8.93
CA ALA A 108 10.71 4.64 -7.46
C ALA A 108 9.37 5.11 -6.90
N ILE A 109 8.81 6.20 -7.43
CA ILE A 109 7.48 6.72 -7.06
C ILE A 109 6.40 5.65 -7.26
N LEU A 110 6.44 4.92 -8.38
CA LEU A 110 5.43 3.91 -8.73
C LEU A 110 5.39 2.70 -7.77
N ILE A 111 6.42 2.51 -6.92
CA ILE A 111 6.42 1.47 -5.87
C ILE A 111 5.23 1.62 -4.93
N VAL A 112 4.76 2.86 -4.69
CA VAL A 112 3.66 3.17 -3.76
C VAL A 112 2.36 2.45 -4.11
N TYR A 113 2.16 2.07 -5.38
CA TYR A 113 0.99 1.30 -5.79
C TYR A 113 1.07 -0.18 -5.42
N GLN A 114 2.25 -0.66 -5.01
CA GLN A 114 2.52 -2.08 -4.74
C GLN A 114 2.08 -3.00 -5.89
N ASN A 115 2.22 -2.53 -7.12
CA ASN A 115 1.87 -3.30 -8.30
C ASN A 115 2.95 -3.07 -9.37
N TRP A 116 3.79 -4.08 -9.55
CA TRP A 116 4.89 -4.07 -10.50
C TRP A 116 4.45 -3.79 -11.94
N LYS A 117 3.19 -4.11 -12.30
CA LYS A 117 2.66 -3.86 -13.65
C LYS A 117 2.63 -2.39 -14.02
N TYR A 118 2.53 -1.49 -13.04
CA TYR A 118 2.60 -0.07 -13.33
C TYR A 118 3.99 0.39 -13.70
N GLN A 119 5.04 -0.44 -13.62
CA GLN A 119 6.34 -0.09 -14.20
C GLN A 119 6.34 -0.20 -15.74
N ILE A 120 5.46 -1.05 -16.31
CA ILE A 120 5.46 -1.40 -17.73
C ILE A 120 5.21 -0.17 -18.63
N PRO A 121 4.21 0.70 -18.39
CA PRO A 121 4.00 1.86 -19.26
C PRO A 121 5.18 2.83 -19.24
N LEU A 122 5.74 3.11 -18.06
CA LEU A 122 6.92 3.96 -17.90
C LEU A 122 8.11 3.41 -18.69
N ILE A 123 8.52 2.16 -18.44
CA ILE A 123 9.70 1.61 -19.09
C ILE A 123 9.47 1.36 -20.58
N GLY A 124 8.26 0.99 -20.98
CA GLY A 124 7.89 0.83 -22.37
C GLY A 124 8.08 2.14 -23.14
N PHE A 125 7.57 3.25 -22.61
CA PHE A 125 7.81 4.56 -23.22
C PHE A 125 9.30 4.92 -23.25
N VAL A 126 10.00 4.78 -22.13
CA VAL A 126 11.42 5.14 -22.01
C VAL A 126 12.27 4.37 -23.02
N VAL A 127 12.09 3.06 -23.13
CA VAL A 127 12.82 2.22 -24.10
C VAL A 127 12.55 2.65 -25.53
N VAL A 128 11.28 2.85 -25.90
CA VAL A 128 10.91 3.28 -27.25
C VAL A 128 11.51 4.65 -27.55
N HIS A 129 11.35 5.62 -26.64
CA HIS A 129 11.93 6.95 -26.78
C HIS A 129 13.44 6.89 -26.97
N HIS A 130 14.16 6.19 -26.10
CA HIS A 130 15.62 6.15 -26.15
C HIS A 130 16.12 5.45 -27.41
N ALA A 131 15.53 4.32 -27.79
CA ALA A 131 15.93 3.60 -29.00
C ALA A 131 15.67 4.43 -30.27
N VAL A 132 14.48 5.01 -30.40
CA VAL A 132 14.10 5.80 -31.58
C VAL A 132 14.87 7.10 -31.65
N PHE A 133 14.97 7.86 -30.56
CA PHE A 133 15.62 9.17 -30.57
C PHE A 133 17.15 9.06 -30.68
N ALA A 134 17.76 8.03 -30.07
CA ALA A 134 19.18 7.75 -30.30
C ALA A 134 19.45 7.44 -31.78
N PHE A 135 18.62 6.58 -32.40
CA PHE A 135 18.74 6.26 -33.82
C PHE A 135 18.57 7.48 -34.72
N LEU A 136 17.53 8.30 -34.49
CA LEU A 136 17.28 9.51 -35.27
C LEU A 136 18.40 10.55 -35.09
N GLN A 137 18.88 10.76 -33.87
CA GLN A 137 19.99 11.69 -33.62
C GLN A 137 21.28 11.22 -34.33
N TYR A 138 21.66 9.95 -34.20
CA TYR A 138 22.90 9.45 -34.80
C TYR A 138 22.83 9.26 -36.32
N THR A 139 21.64 9.27 -36.91
CA THR A 139 21.45 9.33 -38.37
C THR A 139 21.45 10.76 -38.92
N GLY A 140 21.58 11.77 -38.05
CA GLY A 140 21.71 13.17 -38.44
C GLY A 140 20.38 13.89 -38.65
N VAL A 141 19.27 13.38 -38.12
CA VAL A 141 18.00 14.13 -38.13
C VAL A 141 18.14 15.35 -37.22
N PRO A 142 17.91 16.57 -37.74
CA PRO A 142 18.06 17.79 -36.94
C PRO A 142 16.99 17.88 -35.85
N ASP A 143 17.27 18.67 -34.81
CA ASP A 143 16.36 18.98 -33.69
C ASP A 143 15.82 17.76 -32.92
N ILE A 144 16.53 16.63 -33.00
CA ILE A 144 16.33 15.46 -32.15
C ILE A 144 17.38 15.48 -31.03
N TYR A 145 16.89 15.49 -29.79
CA TYR A 145 17.73 15.50 -28.61
C TYR A 145 17.50 14.23 -27.79
N PHE A 146 18.41 13.28 -27.91
CA PHE A 146 18.59 12.15 -27.00
C PHE A 146 19.74 12.43 -26.03
N THR A 147 20.87 12.93 -26.52
CA THR A 147 22.05 13.26 -25.73
C THR A 147 22.77 14.48 -26.29
N GLN A 148 23.55 15.19 -25.48
CA GLN A 148 24.43 16.26 -25.94
C GLN A 148 25.66 15.76 -26.72
N LEU A 149 25.90 14.45 -26.72
CA LEU A 149 27.01 13.84 -27.45
C LEU A 149 26.64 13.63 -28.93
N GLU A 150 27.56 13.97 -29.83
CA GLU A 150 27.42 13.65 -31.27
C GLU A 150 27.37 12.14 -31.52
N TYR A 151 28.03 11.35 -30.65
CA TYR A 151 28.09 9.91 -30.74
C TYR A 151 28.16 9.27 -29.34
N MET A 152 27.53 8.11 -29.18
CA MET A 152 27.68 7.23 -28.02
C MET A 152 28.08 5.83 -28.49
N SER A 153 29.12 5.26 -27.89
CA SER A 153 29.51 3.89 -28.21
C SER A 153 28.41 2.89 -27.84
N LEU A 154 28.29 1.81 -28.62
CA LEU A 154 27.34 0.73 -28.32
C LEU A 154 27.53 0.16 -26.91
N HIS A 155 28.79 0.02 -26.45
CA HIS A 155 29.08 -0.44 -25.10
C HIS A 155 28.53 0.50 -24.03
N THR A 156 28.74 1.81 -24.16
CA THR A 156 28.20 2.83 -23.23
C THR A 156 26.67 2.79 -23.22
N PHE A 157 26.04 2.68 -24.40
CA PHE A 157 24.59 2.58 -24.52
C PHE A 157 24.04 1.33 -23.82
N VAL A 158 24.69 0.17 -24.00
CA VAL A 158 24.31 -1.08 -23.31
C VAL A 158 24.42 -0.94 -21.80
N TYR A 159 25.49 -0.32 -21.27
CA TYR A 159 25.59 -0.05 -19.84
C TYR A 159 24.48 0.88 -19.36
N HIS A 160 24.22 2.00 -20.04
CA HIS A 160 23.14 2.91 -19.70
C HIS A 160 21.76 2.22 -19.68
N ALA A 161 21.43 1.46 -20.74
CA ALA A 161 20.18 0.72 -20.83
C ALA A 161 20.05 -0.37 -19.76
N SER A 162 21.13 -1.08 -19.45
CA SER A 162 21.13 -2.12 -18.41
C SER A 162 20.91 -1.54 -17.00
N LEU A 163 21.45 -0.35 -16.71
CA LEU A 163 21.19 0.35 -15.46
C LEU A 163 19.73 0.77 -15.32
N ALA A 164 19.15 1.34 -16.39
CA ALA A 164 17.73 1.68 -16.40
C ALA A 164 16.83 0.45 -16.20
N LEU A 165 17.14 -0.66 -16.88
CA LEU A 165 16.43 -1.92 -16.71
C LEU A 165 16.57 -2.49 -15.30
N ALA A 166 17.78 -2.48 -14.73
CA ALA A 166 18.04 -2.97 -13.38
C ALA A 166 17.21 -2.20 -12.33
N VAL A 167 17.14 -0.88 -12.43
CA VAL A 167 16.31 -0.05 -11.53
C VAL A 167 14.84 -0.42 -11.65
N VAL A 168 14.31 -0.54 -12.87
CA VAL A 168 12.90 -0.90 -13.06
C VAL A 168 12.58 -2.30 -12.52
N ILE A 169 13.49 -3.26 -12.70
CA ILE A 169 13.35 -4.61 -12.12
C ILE A 169 13.34 -4.53 -10.59
N VAL A 170 14.27 -3.80 -9.99
CA VAL A 170 14.35 -3.65 -8.53
C VAL A 170 13.10 -2.98 -7.97
N CYS A 171 12.66 -1.86 -8.56
CA CYS A 171 11.44 -1.17 -8.15
C CYS A 171 10.19 -2.06 -8.34
N GLY A 172 10.10 -2.78 -9.45
CA GLY A 172 9.03 -3.74 -9.72
C GLY A 172 9.01 -4.88 -8.69
N TYR A 173 10.18 -5.44 -8.38
CA TYR A 173 10.33 -6.46 -7.34
C TYR A 173 9.87 -5.95 -5.98
N TRP A 174 10.31 -4.75 -5.56
CA TRP A 174 9.89 -4.16 -4.29
C TRP A 174 8.39 -3.87 -4.25
N ALA A 175 7.81 -3.38 -5.34
CA ALA A 175 6.36 -3.18 -5.43
C ALA A 175 5.60 -4.51 -5.23
N HIS A 176 6.07 -5.60 -5.84
CA HIS A 176 5.49 -6.93 -5.65
C HIS A 176 5.70 -7.47 -4.24
N HIS A 177 6.90 -7.30 -3.68
CA HIS A 177 7.23 -7.74 -2.33
C HIS A 177 6.38 -7.04 -1.27
N PHE A 178 6.22 -5.71 -1.39
CA PHE A 178 5.35 -4.94 -0.49
C PHE A 178 3.89 -5.36 -0.60
N ARG A 179 3.39 -5.70 -1.80
CA ARG A 179 2.04 -6.25 -1.98
C ARG A 179 1.85 -7.49 -1.11
N LYS A 180 2.81 -8.42 -1.15
CA LYS A 180 2.76 -9.65 -0.37
C LYS A 180 2.79 -9.36 1.14
N LEU A 181 3.69 -8.48 1.59
CA LEU A 181 3.76 -8.07 2.99
C LEU A 181 2.45 -7.42 3.48
N THR A 182 1.83 -6.57 2.66
CA THR A 182 0.54 -5.96 3.00
C THR A 182 -0.57 -7.01 3.12
N MET A 183 -0.60 -8.03 2.27
CA MET A 183 -1.57 -9.14 2.38
C MET A 183 -1.31 -9.99 3.63
N ASP A 184 -0.05 -10.36 3.89
CA ASP A 184 0.31 -11.15 5.07
C ASP A 184 -0.05 -10.42 6.38
N ASN A 185 0.14 -9.09 6.41
CA ASN A 185 -0.23 -8.27 7.55
C ASN A 185 -1.75 -8.18 7.73
N ALA A 186 -2.52 -8.04 6.63
CA ALA A 186 -3.97 -8.05 6.71
C ALA A 186 -4.54 -9.39 7.24
N VAL A 187 -3.97 -10.52 6.83
CA VAL A 187 -4.33 -11.84 7.38
C VAL A 187 -4.06 -11.90 8.89
N LYS A 188 -2.89 -11.44 9.32
CA LYS A 188 -2.52 -11.41 10.74
C LYS A 188 -3.45 -10.51 11.55
N GLU A 189 -3.83 -9.36 11.02
CA GLU A 189 -4.76 -8.42 11.66
C GLU A 189 -6.14 -9.05 11.86
N ILE A 190 -6.71 -9.68 10.83
CA ILE A 190 -8.00 -10.38 10.93
C ILE A 190 -7.92 -11.52 11.96
N ALA A 191 -6.84 -12.31 11.91
CA ALA A 191 -6.63 -13.40 12.86
C ALA A 191 -6.51 -12.88 14.31
N LEU A 192 -5.81 -11.75 14.51
CA LEU A 192 -5.66 -11.12 15.81
C LEU A 192 -6.99 -10.57 16.33
N ASN A 193 -7.75 -9.86 15.50
CA ASN A 193 -9.07 -9.33 15.86
C ASN A 193 -10.04 -10.45 16.27
N LYS A 194 -10.01 -11.59 15.56
CA LYS A 194 -10.81 -12.78 15.93
C LYS A 194 -10.39 -13.36 17.28
N ARG A 195 -9.08 -13.39 17.58
CA ARG A 195 -8.57 -13.84 18.88
C ARG A 195 -8.97 -12.89 20.01
N ILE A 196 -8.88 -11.58 19.79
CA ILE A 196 -9.31 -10.57 20.76
C ILE A 196 -10.80 -10.75 21.09
N ALA A 197 -11.66 -10.84 20.08
CA ALA A 197 -13.10 -11.05 20.28
C ALA A 197 -13.40 -12.36 21.04
N MET A 198 -12.66 -13.44 20.75
CA MET A 198 -12.79 -14.70 21.48
C MET A 198 -12.35 -14.57 22.95
N THR A 199 -11.25 -13.87 23.21
CA THR A 199 -10.76 -13.60 24.57
C THR A 199 -11.74 -12.73 25.36
N GLU A 200 -12.33 -11.71 24.74
CA GLU A 200 -13.39 -10.90 25.36
C GLU A 200 -14.61 -11.74 25.74
N GLN A 201 -15.04 -12.63 24.83
CA GLN A 201 -16.15 -13.53 25.10
C GLN A 201 -15.82 -14.51 26.24
N LEU A 202 -14.59 -15.04 26.28
CA LEU A 202 -14.13 -15.93 27.33
C LEU A 202 -14.05 -15.19 28.68
N ASN A 203 -13.52 -13.98 28.71
CA ASN A 203 -13.48 -13.14 29.90
C ASN A 203 -14.88 -12.84 30.43
N LYS A 204 -15.85 -12.57 29.55
CA LYS A 204 -17.26 -12.39 29.95
C LYS A 204 -17.84 -13.66 30.57
N LYS A 205 -17.62 -14.83 29.95
CA LYS A 205 -18.07 -16.12 30.50
C LYS A 205 -17.42 -16.43 31.85
N LEU A 206 -16.11 -16.16 31.97
CA LEU A 206 -15.37 -16.33 33.21
C LEU A 206 -15.94 -15.43 34.31
N GLY A 207 -16.19 -14.15 34.02
CA GLY A 207 -16.82 -13.22 34.96
C GLY A 207 -18.17 -13.72 35.48
N ILE A 208 -19.04 -14.22 34.58
CA ILE A 208 -20.34 -14.80 34.96
C ILE A 208 -20.14 -16.04 35.85
N ALA A 209 -19.22 -16.94 35.49
CA ALA A 209 -18.93 -18.14 36.27
C ALA A 209 -18.39 -17.80 37.67
N THR A 210 -17.47 -16.83 37.77
CA THR A 210 -16.94 -16.33 39.04
C THR A 210 -18.03 -15.72 39.91
N SER A 211 -18.93 -14.91 39.35
CA SER A 211 -20.07 -14.35 40.09
C SER A 211 -21.01 -15.45 40.61
N LYS A 212 -21.30 -16.47 39.78
CA LYS A 212 -22.14 -17.61 40.18
C LYS A 212 -21.51 -18.41 41.32
N LEU A 213 -20.21 -18.71 41.22
CA LEU A 213 -19.47 -19.39 42.28
C LEU A 213 -19.48 -18.60 43.59
N LYS A 214 -19.35 -17.27 43.54
CA LYS A 214 -19.41 -16.42 44.74
C LYS A 214 -20.78 -16.50 45.43
N ILE A 215 -21.87 -16.54 44.67
CA ILE A 215 -23.22 -16.69 45.21
C ILE A 215 -23.38 -18.07 45.84
N GLN A 216 -23.00 -19.15 45.14
CA GLN A 216 -23.10 -20.51 45.65
C GLN A 216 -22.26 -20.72 46.92
N ASN A 217 -21.05 -20.15 47.00
CA ASN A 217 -20.24 -20.19 48.21
C ASN A 217 -20.92 -19.46 49.38
N LYS A 218 -21.58 -18.31 49.13
CA LYS A 218 -22.32 -17.59 50.17
C LYS A 218 -23.51 -18.42 50.68
N GLU A 219 -24.30 -18.98 49.77
CA GLU A 219 -25.42 -19.86 50.13
C GLU A 219 -24.95 -21.10 50.91
N LEU A 220 -23.79 -21.66 50.55
CA LEU A 220 -23.20 -22.78 51.26
C LEU A 220 -22.81 -22.42 52.70
N GLU A 221 -22.14 -21.29 52.92
CA GLU A 221 -21.79 -20.81 54.27
C GLU A 221 -23.03 -20.48 55.10
N ASP A 222 -24.04 -19.84 54.50
CA ASP A 222 -25.31 -19.56 55.15
C ASP A 222 -26.02 -20.87 55.58
N ASN A 223 -26.06 -21.88 54.71
CA ASN A 223 -26.63 -23.19 55.03
C ASN A 223 -25.84 -23.94 56.11
N LYS A 224 -24.50 -23.88 56.07
CA LYS A 224 -23.63 -24.47 57.09
C LYS A 224 -23.88 -23.84 58.46
N SER A 225 -23.96 -22.51 58.54
CA SER A 225 -24.25 -21.80 59.79
C SER A 225 -25.62 -22.18 60.37
N LYS A 226 -26.64 -22.31 59.50
CA LYS A 226 -27.99 -22.73 59.89
C LYS A 226 -28.00 -24.17 60.42
N LEU A 227 -27.31 -25.09 59.75
CA LEU A 227 -27.18 -26.48 60.20
C LEU A 227 -26.51 -26.56 61.58
N LEU A 228 -25.38 -25.85 61.78
CA LEU A 228 -24.70 -25.80 63.07
C LEU A 228 -25.65 -25.34 64.19
N SER A 229 -26.40 -24.26 63.96
CA SER A 229 -27.38 -23.76 64.93
C SER A 229 -28.50 -24.76 65.23
N LEU A 230 -28.92 -25.57 64.25
CA LEU A 230 -29.95 -26.60 64.43
C LEU A 230 -29.42 -27.77 65.24
N THR A 231 -28.19 -28.21 64.97
CA THR A 231 -27.51 -29.25 65.77
C THR A 231 -27.27 -28.79 67.20
N GLU A 232 -26.87 -27.54 67.42
CA GLU A 232 -26.73 -26.97 68.78
C GLU A 232 -28.08 -26.95 69.52
N LYS A 233 -29.15 -26.52 68.84
CA LYS A 233 -30.52 -26.55 69.40
C LYS A 233 -30.98 -27.97 69.72
N GLN A 234 -30.72 -28.94 68.83
CA GLN A 234 -31.02 -30.35 69.09
C GLN A 234 -30.24 -30.87 70.28
N ALA A 235 -28.92 -30.62 70.36
CA ALA A 235 -28.09 -31.05 71.48
C ALA A 235 -28.59 -30.47 72.82
N ALA A 236 -28.95 -29.17 72.84
CA ALA A 236 -29.53 -28.53 74.01
C ALA A 236 -30.89 -29.11 74.40
N MET A 237 -31.73 -29.46 73.42
CA MET A 237 -33.01 -30.14 73.65
C MET A 237 -32.82 -31.55 74.24
N TYR A 238 -31.89 -32.33 73.69
CA TYR A 238 -31.55 -33.65 74.22
C TYR A 238 -31.03 -33.59 75.66
N GLU A 239 -30.16 -32.62 75.98
CA GLU A 239 -29.72 -32.43 77.38
C GLU A 239 -30.87 -32.04 78.30
N ARG A 240 -31.78 -31.14 77.87
CA ARG A 240 -32.97 -30.82 78.67
C ARG A 240 -33.81 -32.05 78.98
N LEU A 241 -34.12 -32.86 77.96
CA LEU A 241 -34.86 -34.11 78.12
C LEU A 241 -34.15 -35.09 79.08
N ARG A 242 -32.81 -35.16 79.03
CA ARG A 242 -32.01 -35.99 79.94
C ARG A 242 -32.02 -35.48 81.38
N THR A 243 -31.99 -34.16 81.59
CA THR A 243 -31.97 -33.54 82.94
C THR A 243 -33.34 -33.44 83.60
N GLU A 244 -34.41 -33.33 82.82
CA GLU A 244 -35.78 -33.16 83.33
C GLU A 244 -36.50 -34.49 83.62
N GLY A 245 -35.88 -35.64 83.33
CA GLY A 245 -36.30 -36.94 83.83
C GLY A 245 -37.67 -37.40 83.33
N ILE A 246 -37.79 -37.62 82.02
CA ILE A 246 -38.71 -38.60 81.42
C ILE A 246 -37.87 -39.79 80.95
#